data_AF-A0A0C2MTI9-F1
#
_entry.id   AF-A0A0C2MTI9-F1
#
_cell.length_a   1.000
_cell.length_b   1.000
_cell.length_c   1.000
_cell.angle_alpha   90.00
_cell.angle_beta   90.00
_cell.angle_gamma   90.00
#
_symmetry.space_group_name_H-M   'P 1'
#
loop_
_entity.id
_entity.type
_entity.pdbx_description
1 polymer ?
#
loop_
_entity_poly.entity_id
_entity_poly.type
_entity_poly.pdbx_seq_one_letter_code
_entity_poly.pdbx_strand_id
1 'polypeptide(L)'
;MSTTYGVSTCDLNQPSILKAEDRIDRWIEKFKIHAESNGWEETRQSSIMPSYFGEEILDMYLESEVKKLPPSPEKLKRLVSMLDEFSRSKENPEAAFSYFESWRLVPGVDVAKEAKRLLGFLSSARPNLSEKDKEFFTTQKILNGLPSHVRSQIKLFGDIPLKETCKKVAILLADEVVAITQKGDSHANAATTETGSLTQLEKKLKALTLKVDDLLQAKDVPRRQAKVGT
;
A
#
# COMPACT_ATOMS: atom_id res chain seq x y z
N MET A 1 5.13 -49.23 -27.93
CA MET A 1 4.20 -48.42 -27.12
C MET A 1 4.97 -47.87 -25.94
N SER A 2 5.37 -46.61 -25.99
CA SER A 2 6.05 -45.95 -24.87
C SER A 2 5.33 -44.64 -24.61
N THR A 3 4.46 -44.68 -23.61
CA THR A 3 3.75 -43.51 -23.08
C THR A 3 4.72 -42.80 -22.13
N THR A 4 5.40 -41.77 -22.62
CA THR A 4 6.16 -40.88 -21.75
C THR A 4 5.20 -39.86 -21.19
N TYR A 5 4.87 -40.01 -19.90
CA TYR A 5 4.12 -39.02 -19.14
C TYR A 5 4.89 -37.70 -19.13
N GLY A 6 4.34 -36.70 -19.81
CA GLY A 6 4.81 -35.32 -19.74
C GLY A 6 4.59 -34.81 -18.32
N VAL A 7 5.69 -34.47 -17.65
CA VAL A 7 5.68 -33.72 -16.39
C VAL A 7 5.06 -32.36 -16.70
N SER A 8 3.84 -32.15 -16.22
CA SER A 8 3.16 -30.85 -16.26
C SER A 8 3.94 -29.89 -15.37
N THR A 9 4.78 -29.07 -15.97
CA THR A 9 5.44 -27.96 -15.29
C THR A 9 4.35 -26.97 -14.89
N CYS A 10 4.01 -26.90 -13.60
CA CYS A 10 3.14 -25.87 -13.04
C CYS A 10 3.67 -24.49 -13.48
N ASP A 11 2.89 -23.83 -14.34
CA ASP A 11 3.26 -22.62 -15.05
C ASP A 11 3.18 -21.40 -14.12
N LEU A 12 4.23 -21.21 -13.30
CA LEU A 12 4.36 -20.13 -12.32
C LEU A 12 4.16 -18.72 -12.92
N ASN A 13 4.25 -18.58 -14.24
CA ASN A 13 4.14 -17.32 -14.94
C ASN A 13 2.79 -17.10 -15.64
N GLN A 14 1.84 -18.04 -15.56
CA GLN A 14 0.54 -17.85 -16.20
C GLN A 14 -0.21 -16.66 -15.56
N PRO A 15 -0.74 -15.71 -16.37
CA PRO A 15 -1.59 -14.66 -15.86
C PRO A 15 -2.88 -15.28 -15.31
N SER A 16 -3.33 -14.79 -14.15
CA SER A 16 -4.63 -15.17 -13.61
C SER A 16 -5.75 -14.56 -14.47
N ILE A 17 -6.99 -15.02 -14.28
CA ILE A 17 -8.15 -14.27 -14.77
C ILE A 17 -8.08 -12.85 -14.19
N LEU A 18 -8.16 -11.85 -15.07
CA LEU A 18 -8.13 -10.44 -14.74
C LEU A 18 -9.49 -10.04 -14.17
N LYS A 19 -9.51 -9.71 -12.89
CA LYS A 19 -10.69 -9.22 -12.20
C LYS A 19 -10.71 -7.71 -12.16
N ALA A 20 -11.87 -7.18 -11.84
CA ALA A 20 -12.13 -5.77 -11.87
C ALA A 20 -11.46 -4.99 -10.73
N GLU A 21 -11.04 -5.68 -9.67
CA GLU A 21 -10.29 -5.17 -8.53
C GLU A 21 -8.77 -5.32 -8.69
N ASP A 22 -8.32 -6.00 -9.75
CA ASP A 22 -6.91 -6.25 -9.97
C ASP A 22 -6.17 -5.00 -10.44
N ARG A 23 -4.87 -4.96 -10.16
CA ARG A 23 -3.96 -3.96 -10.73
C ARG A 23 -3.71 -4.26 -12.21
N ILE A 24 -4.49 -3.60 -13.07
CA ILE A 24 -4.52 -3.80 -14.52
C ILE A 24 -3.15 -3.60 -15.16
N ASP A 25 -2.43 -2.55 -14.76
CA ASP A 25 -1.05 -2.25 -15.18
C ASP A 25 -0.11 -3.45 -14.98
N ARG A 26 -0.11 -3.99 -13.76
CA ARG A 26 0.72 -5.12 -13.37
C ARG A 26 0.28 -6.42 -14.05
N TRP A 27 -1.02 -6.58 -14.27
CA TRP A 27 -1.54 -7.74 -14.98
C TRP A 27 -1.14 -7.74 -16.45
N ILE A 28 -1.20 -6.58 -17.13
CA ILE A 28 -0.76 -6.40 -18.52
C ILE A 28 0.73 -6.76 -18.64
N GLU A 29 1.59 -6.29 -17.73
CA GLU A 29 3.00 -6.67 -17.71
C GLU A 29 3.20 -8.17 -17.55
N LYS A 30 2.47 -8.81 -16.62
CA LYS A 30 2.54 -10.26 -16.42
C LYS A 30 2.10 -11.02 -17.67
N PHE A 31 1.04 -10.56 -18.34
CA PHE A 31 0.57 -11.13 -19.59
C PHE A 31 1.62 -11.03 -20.69
N LYS A 32 2.31 -9.89 -20.83
CA LYS A 32 3.39 -9.71 -21.81
C LYS A 32 4.57 -10.65 -21.55
N ILE A 33 5.02 -10.78 -20.30
CA ILE A 33 6.09 -11.72 -19.92
C ILE A 33 5.69 -13.16 -20.26
N HIS A 34 4.44 -13.54 -19.98
CA HIS A 34 3.94 -14.87 -20.33
C HIS A 34 3.85 -15.09 -21.84
N ALA A 35 3.39 -14.09 -22.58
CA ALA A 35 3.33 -14.13 -24.04
C ALA A 35 4.72 -14.28 -24.67
N GLU A 36 5.71 -13.52 -24.19
CA GLU A 36 7.11 -13.63 -24.61
C GLU A 36 7.68 -15.02 -24.34
N SER A 37 7.45 -15.56 -23.12
CA SER A 37 7.90 -16.89 -22.73
C SER A 37 7.31 -18.01 -23.59
N ASN A 38 6.13 -17.78 -24.17
CA ASN A 38 5.44 -18.73 -25.04
C ASN A 38 5.60 -18.41 -26.54
N GLY A 39 6.41 -17.41 -26.91
CA GLY A 39 6.61 -17.02 -28.30
C GLY A 39 5.33 -16.53 -28.98
N TRP A 40 4.45 -15.84 -28.25
CA TRP A 40 3.21 -15.30 -28.81
C TRP A 40 3.47 -13.95 -29.47
N GLU A 41 3.34 -13.93 -30.79
CA GLU A 41 3.28 -12.69 -31.58
C GLU A 41 2.05 -11.84 -31.20
N GLU A 42 2.12 -10.53 -31.42
CA GLU A 42 1.07 -9.58 -31.02
C GLU A 42 -0.32 -9.94 -31.58
N THR A 43 -0.38 -10.46 -32.80
CA THR A 43 -1.63 -10.99 -33.40
C THR A 43 -2.24 -12.09 -32.53
N ARG A 44 -1.42 -13.04 -32.06
CA ARG A 44 -1.87 -14.12 -31.17
C ARG A 44 -2.26 -13.58 -29.80
N GLN A 45 -1.48 -12.66 -29.25
CA GLN A 45 -1.79 -11.99 -27.99
C GLN A 45 -3.17 -11.30 -28.05
N SER A 46 -3.46 -10.56 -29.13
CA SER A 46 -4.75 -9.88 -29.32
C SER A 46 -5.94 -10.83 -29.41
N SER A 47 -5.71 -12.07 -29.84
CA SER A 47 -6.73 -13.11 -29.91
C SER A 47 -6.97 -13.79 -28.56
N ILE A 48 -5.92 -13.95 -27.76
CA ILE A 48 -5.94 -14.71 -26.52
C ILE A 48 -6.28 -13.82 -25.31
N MET A 49 -5.81 -12.58 -25.27
CA MET A 49 -6.00 -11.68 -24.12
C MET A 49 -7.46 -11.63 -23.61
N PRO A 50 -8.50 -11.54 -24.46
CA PRO A 50 -9.89 -11.52 -23.98
C PRO A 50 -10.34 -12.78 -23.23
N SER A 51 -9.69 -13.93 -23.43
CA SER A 51 -10.03 -15.17 -22.69
C SER A 51 -9.61 -15.11 -21.22
N TYR A 52 -8.79 -14.14 -20.85
CA TYR A 52 -8.41 -13.92 -19.46
C TYR A 52 -9.27 -12.86 -18.76
N PHE A 53 -10.23 -12.23 -19.44
CA PHE A 53 -11.07 -11.22 -18.81
C PHE A 53 -12.10 -11.88 -17.89
N GLY A 54 -12.16 -11.43 -16.64
CA GLY A 54 -13.26 -11.71 -15.73
C GLY A 54 -14.53 -10.97 -16.15
N GLU A 55 -15.67 -11.34 -15.55
CA GLU A 55 -17.02 -10.95 -15.98
C GLU A 55 -17.17 -9.47 -16.35
N GLU A 56 -16.87 -8.54 -15.43
CA GLU A 56 -17.07 -7.10 -15.66
C GLU A 56 -16.24 -6.55 -16.85
N ILE A 57 -14.98 -7.01 -16.96
CA ILE A 57 -14.08 -6.57 -18.04
C ILE A 57 -14.47 -7.23 -19.36
N LEU A 58 -14.94 -8.47 -19.30
CA LEU A 58 -15.43 -9.20 -20.45
C LEU A 58 -16.71 -8.55 -21.01
N ASP A 59 -17.65 -8.14 -20.16
CA ASP A 59 -18.87 -7.46 -20.57
C ASP A 59 -18.54 -6.16 -21.32
N MET A 60 -17.67 -5.32 -20.75
CA MET A 60 -17.15 -4.12 -21.42
C MET A 60 -16.48 -4.45 -22.76
N TYR A 61 -15.63 -5.48 -22.83
CA TYR A 61 -15.02 -5.91 -24.09
C TYR A 61 -16.08 -6.31 -25.11
N LEU A 62 -17.11 -7.06 -24.69
CA LEU A 62 -18.17 -7.55 -25.56
C LEU A 62 -19.04 -6.44 -26.14
N GLU A 63 -19.17 -5.32 -25.42
CA GLU A 63 -19.86 -4.10 -25.86
C GLU A 63 -18.98 -3.17 -26.70
N SER A 64 -17.65 -3.31 -26.61
CA SER A 64 -16.70 -2.45 -27.33
C SER A 64 -16.60 -2.74 -28.84
N GLU A 65 -16.23 -1.72 -29.62
CA GLU A 65 -15.87 -1.89 -31.04
C GLU A 65 -14.60 -2.74 -31.24
N VAL A 66 -13.77 -2.89 -30.19
CA VAL A 66 -12.53 -3.68 -30.24
C VAL A 66 -12.83 -5.16 -30.47
N LYS A 67 -13.97 -5.67 -29.99
CA LYS A 67 -14.41 -7.06 -30.22
C LYS A 67 -14.50 -7.39 -31.71
N LYS A 68 -15.04 -6.47 -32.51
CA LYS A 68 -15.32 -6.66 -33.94
C LYS A 68 -14.05 -6.67 -34.80
N LEU A 69 -12.92 -6.19 -34.26
CA LEU A 69 -11.66 -6.18 -34.98
C LEU A 69 -11.09 -7.60 -35.11
N PRO A 70 -10.46 -7.94 -36.24
CA PRO A 70 -9.69 -9.17 -36.36
C PRO A 70 -8.44 -9.13 -35.46
N PRO A 71 -7.92 -10.30 -35.05
CA PRO A 71 -6.64 -10.38 -34.35
C PRO A 71 -5.54 -9.64 -35.13
N SER A 72 -4.87 -8.71 -34.47
CA SER A 72 -3.86 -7.85 -35.05
C SER A 72 -3.08 -7.09 -33.98
N PRO A 73 -1.88 -6.58 -34.28
CA PRO A 73 -1.16 -5.61 -33.44
C PRO A 73 -2.03 -4.42 -33.01
N GLU A 74 -2.80 -3.87 -33.94
CA GLU A 74 -3.71 -2.75 -33.67
C GLU A 74 -4.83 -3.13 -32.70
N LYS A 75 -5.39 -4.34 -32.81
CA LYS A 75 -6.36 -4.85 -31.83
C LYS A 75 -5.73 -5.00 -30.45
N LEU A 76 -4.50 -5.51 -30.35
CA LEU A 76 -3.80 -5.61 -29.07
C LEU A 76 -3.63 -4.24 -28.42
N LYS A 77 -3.18 -3.24 -29.21
CA LYS A 77 -3.03 -1.87 -28.74
C LYS A 77 -4.34 -1.31 -28.20
N ARG A 78 -5.45 -1.50 -28.92
CA ARG A 78 -6.78 -1.05 -28.48
C ARG A 78 -7.29 -1.79 -27.25
N LEU A 79 -7.00 -3.09 -27.11
CA LEU A 79 -7.32 -3.85 -25.89
C LEU A 79 -6.59 -3.26 -24.68
N VAL A 80 -5.30 -2.99 -24.80
CA VAL A 80 -4.51 -2.36 -23.73
C VAL A 80 -5.07 -0.96 -23.39
N SER A 81 -5.37 -0.14 -24.39
CA SER A 81 -5.96 1.18 -24.16
C SER A 81 -7.33 1.12 -23.47
N MET A 82 -8.19 0.17 -23.86
CA MET A 82 -9.48 -0.07 -23.21
C MET A 82 -9.31 -0.45 -21.73
N LEU A 83 -8.35 -1.34 -21.42
CA LEU A 83 -8.03 -1.72 -20.05
C LEU A 83 -7.50 -0.54 -19.22
N ASP A 84 -6.66 0.32 -19.82
CA ASP A 84 -6.17 1.54 -19.17
C ASP A 84 -7.30 2.56 -18.91
N GLU A 85 -8.26 2.68 -19.81
CA GLU A 85 -9.45 3.52 -19.62
C GLU A 85 -10.35 2.99 -18.49
N PHE A 86 -10.54 1.66 -18.44
CA PHE A 86 -11.29 1.01 -17.37
C PHE A 86 -10.61 1.16 -15.99
N SER A 87 -9.28 1.06 -15.92
CA SER A 87 -8.55 1.35 -14.68
C SER A 87 -8.83 2.78 -14.20
N ARG A 88 -8.77 3.74 -15.13
CA ARG A 88 -8.96 5.17 -14.84
C ARG A 88 -10.39 5.52 -14.45
N SER A 89 -11.40 4.82 -14.99
CA SER A 89 -12.80 5.06 -14.61
C SER A 89 -13.10 4.59 -13.19
N LYS A 90 -12.33 3.61 -12.66
CA LYS A 90 -12.43 3.14 -11.28
C LYS A 90 -11.63 3.97 -10.27
N GLU A 91 -10.58 4.63 -10.72
CA GLU A 91 -9.82 5.54 -9.88
C GLU A 91 -10.68 6.75 -9.54
N ASN A 92 -11.00 6.93 -8.26
CA ASN A 92 -11.59 8.17 -7.76
C ASN A 92 -10.45 9.16 -7.43
N PRO A 93 -10.19 10.18 -8.28
CA PRO A 93 -9.05 11.06 -8.10
C PRO A 93 -9.18 11.90 -6.82
N GLU A 94 -10.41 12.20 -6.40
CA GLU A 94 -10.69 12.95 -5.16
C GLU A 94 -10.37 12.11 -3.92
N ALA A 95 -10.72 10.82 -3.93
CA ALA A 95 -10.38 9.91 -2.84
C ALA A 95 -8.87 9.67 -2.74
N ALA A 96 -8.21 9.49 -3.89
CA ALA A 96 -6.75 9.36 -3.95
C ALA A 96 -6.03 10.62 -3.43
N PHE A 97 -6.53 11.81 -3.81
CA PHE A 97 -6.00 13.07 -3.30
C PHE A 97 -6.27 13.23 -1.80
N SER A 98 -7.47 12.89 -1.34
CA SER A 98 -7.84 12.93 0.08
C SER A 98 -6.94 12.03 0.92
N TYR A 99 -6.57 10.85 0.42
CA TYR A 99 -5.58 9.99 1.07
C TYR A 99 -4.21 10.67 1.14
N PHE A 100 -3.73 11.23 0.02
CA PHE A 100 -2.47 11.96 -0.02
C PHE A 100 -2.45 13.15 0.97
N GLU A 101 -3.55 13.89 1.11
CA GLU A 101 -3.66 15.00 2.04
C GLU A 101 -3.74 14.57 3.51
N SER A 102 -4.49 13.51 3.80
CA SER A 102 -4.69 13.02 5.16
C SER A 102 -3.53 12.17 5.68
N TRP A 103 -2.65 11.65 4.81
CA TRP A 103 -1.52 10.82 5.22
C TRP A 103 -0.63 11.50 6.26
N ARG A 104 -0.19 10.71 7.25
CA ARG A 104 0.75 11.09 8.31
C ARG A 104 1.74 9.95 8.51
N LEU A 105 2.97 10.30 8.88
CA LEU A 105 3.98 9.33 9.22
C LEU A 105 3.65 8.67 10.57
N VAL A 106 3.68 7.34 10.62
CA VAL A 106 3.44 6.54 11.82
C VAL A 106 4.77 5.88 12.23
N PRO A 107 5.09 5.76 13.53
CA PRO A 107 6.30 5.06 13.98
C PRO A 107 6.36 3.62 13.46
N GLY A 108 7.56 3.16 13.08
CA GLY A 108 7.80 1.78 12.66
C GLY A 108 7.42 1.44 11.22
N VAL A 109 6.92 2.40 10.42
CA VAL A 109 6.64 2.18 9.00
C VAL A 109 7.90 2.31 8.14
N ASP A 110 7.97 1.52 7.07
CA ASP A 110 8.99 1.68 6.03
C ASP A 110 8.69 2.92 5.19
N VAL A 111 9.50 3.96 5.41
CA VAL A 111 9.39 5.26 4.74
C VAL A 111 9.50 5.12 3.21
N ALA A 112 10.34 4.21 2.70
CA ALA A 112 10.50 4.04 1.25
C ALA A 112 9.25 3.38 0.62
N LYS A 113 8.66 2.41 1.32
CA LYS A 113 7.41 1.77 0.89
C LYS A 113 6.25 2.76 0.90
N GLU A 114 6.15 3.59 1.93
CA GLU A 114 5.11 4.61 2.04
C GLU A 114 5.30 5.76 1.05
N ALA A 115 6.54 6.18 0.79
CA ALA A 115 6.84 7.13 -0.28
C ALA A 115 6.34 6.64 -1.65
N LYS A 116 6.57 5.36 -1.96
CA LYS A 116 6.09 4.74 -3.21
C LYS A 116 4.56 4.71 -3.28
N ARG A 117 3.88 4.46 -2.16
CA ARG A 117 2.41 4.51 -2.07
C ARG A 117 1.88 5.91 -2.29
N LEU A 118 2.43 6.91 -1.59
CA LEU A 118 2.06 8.32 -1.74
C LEU A 118 2.23 8.81 -3.18
N LEU A 119 3.35 8.47 -3.81
CA LEU A 119 3.61 8.81 -5.20
C LEU A 119 2.56 8.19 -6.14
N GLY A 120 2.14 6.95 -5.85
CA GLY A 120 1.05 6.29 -6.58
C GLY A 120 -0.28 7.00 -6.43
N PHE A 121 -0.68 7.36 -5.21
CA PHE A 121 -1.92 8.12 -4.98
C PHE A 121 -1.90 9.50 -5.63
N LEU A 122 -0.76 10.20 -5.60
CA LEU A 122 -0.63 11.49 -6.26
C LEU A 122 -0.68 11.36 -7.78
N SER A 123 -0.10 10.29 -8.34
CA SER A 123 -0.15 10.00 -9.77
C SER A 123 -1.57 9.74 -10.27
N SER A 124 -2.37 9.02 -9.47
CA SER A 124 -3.79 8.79 -9.75
C SER A 124 -4.63 10.07 -9.58
N ALA A 125 -4.41 10.82 -8.51
CA ALA A 125 -5.14 12.04 -8.21
C ALA A 125 -4.87 13.19 -9.20
N ARG A 126 -3.64 13.29 -9.70
CA ARG A 126 -3.13 14.40 -10.51
C ARG A 126 -2.21 13.87 -11.63
N PRO A 127 -2.78 13.21 -12.65
CA PRO A 127 -1.99 12.60 -13.73
C PRO A 127 -1.20 13.63 -14.56
N ASN A 128 -1.70 14.87 -14.64
CA ASN A 128 -1.10 15.95 -15.44
C ASN A 128 0.13 16.62 -14.79
N LEU A 129 0.47 16.27 -13.54
CA LEU A 129 1.71 16.77 -12.92
C LEU A 129 2.93 16.11 -13.56
N SER A 130 4.04 16.85 -13.65
CA SER A 130 5.30 16.27 -14.07
C SER A 130 5.81 15.27 -13.02
N GLU A 131 6.57 14.26 -13.43
CA GLU A 131 7.18 13.30 -12.48
C GLU A 131 8.04 14.01 -11.43
N LYS A 132 8.74 15.09 -11.82
CA LYS A 132 9.53 15.91 -10.88
C LYS A 132 8.64 16.58 -9.83
N ASP A 133 7.50 17.14 -10.23
CA ASP A 133 6.57 17.77 -9.30
C ASP A 133 5.94 16.73 -8.36
N LYS A 134 5.58 15.55 -8.88
CA LYS A 134 5.05 14.46 -8.06
C LYS A 134 6.07 13.99 -7.01
N GLU A 135 7.33 13.82 -7.40
CA GLU A 135 8.42 13.51 -6.47
C GLU A 135 8.65 14.63 -5.45
N PHE A 136 8.60 15.89 -5.89
CA PHE A 136 8.73 17.05 -5.01
C PHE A 136 7.63 17.09 -3.95
N PHE A 137 6.36 17.01 -4.35
CA PHE A 137 5.24 17.01 -3.40
C PHE A 137 5.27 15.82 -2.46
N THR A 138 5.64 14.63 -2.96
CA THR A 138 5.80 13.44 -2.12
C THR A 138 6.93 13.63 -1.10
N THR A 139 8.05 14.22 -1.52
CA THR A 139 9.18 14.55 -0.63
C THR A 139 8.74 15.54 0.45
N GLN A 140 8.08 16.64 0.08
CA GLN A 140 7.55 17.61 1.03
C GLN A 140 6.55 16.98 1.99
N LYS A 141 5.72 16.04 1.52
CA LYS A 141 4.76 15.33 2.37
C LYS A 141 5.45 14.49 3.44
N ILE A 142 6.48 13.73 3.06
CA ILE A 142 7.29 12.93 3.99
C ILE A 142 7.96 13.85 5.01
N LEU A 143 8.66 14.89 4.54
CA LEU A 143 9.33 15.84 5.40
C LEU A 143 8.37 16.48 6.40
N ASN A 144 7.16 16.84 5.96
CA ASN A 144 6.12 17.43 6.80
C ASN A 144 5.57 16.48 7.87
N GLY A 145 5.71 15.17 7.69
CA GLY A 145 5.37 14.16 8.70
C GLY A 145 6.47 13.91 9.74
N LEU A 146 7.69 14.41 9.54
CA LEU A 146 8.82 14.14 10.43
C LEU A 146 8.87 15.08 11.64
N PRO A 147 9.48 14.64 12.76
CA PRO A 147 9.92 15.52 13.84
C PRO A 147 10.76 16.69 13.30
N SER A 148 10.63 17.87 13.93
CA SER A 148 11.25 19.11 13.47
C SER A 148 12.77 19.02 13.35
N HIS A 149 13.42 18.32 14.28
CA HIS A 149 14.87 18.14 14.30
C HIS A 149 15.35 17.26 13.13
N VAL A 150 14.69 16.11 12.87
CA VAL A 150 14.99 15.24 11.72
C VAL A 150 14.78 16.00 10.41
N ARG A 151 13.66 16.73 10.27
CA ARG A 151 13.40 17.55 9.09
C ARG A 151 14.52 18.57 8.85
N SER A 152 15.00 19.22 9.90
CA SER A 152 16.06 20.22 9.81
C SER A 152 17.37 19.60 9.36
N GLN A 153 17.73 18.42 9.88
CA GLN A 153 18.92 17.66 9.45
C GLN A 153 18.83 17.26 7.98
N ILE A 154 17.66 16.79 7.51
CA ILE A 154 17.48 16.44 6.09
C ILE A 154 17.63 17.66 5.18
N LYS A 155 17.10 18.82 5.58
CA LYS A 155 17.22 20.06 4.80
C LYS A 155 18.66 20.53 4.60
N LEU A 156 19.61 20.13 5.45
CA LEU A 156 21.03 20.46 5.28
C LEU A 156 21.65 19.81 4.04
N PHE A 157 21.06 18.73 3.51
CA PHE A 157 21.53 18.07 2.30
C PHE A 157 21.05 18.77 1.02
N GLY A 158 20.23 19.81 1.11
CA GLY A 158 19.67 20.52 -0.04
C GLY A 158 18.62 19.70 -0.80
N ASP A 159 18.45 20.02 -2.08
CA ASP A 159 17.50 19.34 -2.96
C ASP A 159 18.04 17.99 -3.42
N ILE A 160 17.73 16.96 -2.63
CA ILE A 160 18.08 15.56 -2.91
C ILE A 160 16.89 14.77 -3.46
N PRO A 161 17.11 13.75 -4.31
CA PRO A 161 16.04 12.94 -4.87
C PRO A 161 15.21 12.22 -3.80
N LEU A 162 13.94 11.92 -4.10
CA LEU A 162 13.00 11.25 -3.18
C LEU A 162 13.58 9.95 -2.59
N LYS A 163 14.22 9.14 -3.43
CA LYS A 163 14.86 7.88 -3.00
C LYS A 163 15.96 8.10 -1.97
N GLU A 164 16.75 9.16 -2.14
CA GLU A 164 17.84 9.50 -1.22
C GLU A 164 17.29 10.11 0.08
N THR A 165 16.26 10.96 -0.02
CA THR A 165 15.52 11.47 1.13
C THR A 165 15.01 10.33 2.00
N CYS A 166 14.33 9.33 1.41
CA CYS A 166 13.78 8.20 2.17
C CYS A 166 14.87 7.43 2.92
N LYS A 167 16.05 7.20 2.30
CA LYS A 167 17.17 6.52 2.93
C LYS A 167 17.70 7.29 4.14
N LYS A 168 17.94 8.60 3.99
CA LYS A 168 18.46 9.44 5.09
C LYS A 168 17.45 9.54 6.23
N VAL A 169 16.17 9.70 5.90
CA VAL A 169 15.08 9.71 6.89
C VAL A 169 15.03 8.39 7.66
N ALA A 170 15.12 7.25 6.98
CA ALA A 170 15.13 5.93 7.63
C ALA A 170 16.30 5.78 8.60
N ILE A 171 17.49 6.27 8.24
CA ILE A 171 18.68 6.24 9.12
C ILE A 171 18.45 7.10 10.37
N LEU A 172 17.98 8.35 10.21
CA LEU A 172 17.79 9.27 11.33
C LEU A 172 16.69 8.81 12.29
N LEU A 173 15.60 8.24 11.77
CA LEU A 173 14.53 7.68 12.60
C LEU A 173 14.97 6.41 13.33
N ALA A 174 15.84 5.59 12.73
CA ALA A 174 16.41 4.42 13.41
C ALA A 174 17.36 4.83 14.54
N ASP A 175 18.17 5.87 14.33
CA ASP A 175 19.07 6.42 15.34
C ASP A 175 18.31 7.04 16.53
N GLU A 176 17.13 7.64 16.29
CA GLU A 176 16.26 8.14 17.35
C GLU A 176 15.71 7.01 18.25
N VAL A 177 15.31 5.87 17.65
CA VAL A 177 14.88 4.68 18.42
C VAL A 177 16.03 4.13 19.27
N VAL A 178 17.26 4.14 18.76
CA VAL A 178 18.47 3.73 19.49
C VAL A 178 18.82 4.74 20.58
N ALA A 179 18.72 6.03 20.32
CA ALA A 179 18.98 7.09 21.31
C ALA A 179 17.95 7.11 22.45
N ILE A 180 16.67 6.79 22.18
CA ILE A 180 15.63 6.66 23.21
C ILE A 180 15.87 5.39 24.05
N THR A 181 16.30 4.29 23.45
CA THR A 181 16.64 3.07 24.20
C THR A 181 17.94 3.20 24.99
N GLN A 182 18.92 3.96 24.51
CA GLN A 182 20.18 4.23 25.23
C GLN A 182 20.06 5.34 26.29
N LYS A 183 19.20 6.35 26.10
CA LYS A 183 18.88 7.33 27.17
C LYS A 183 18.14 6.73 28.36
N GLY A 184 17.61 5.51 28.23
CA GLY A 184 17.08 4.72 29.35
C GLY A 184 18.15 4.25 30.34
N ASP A 185 19.41 4.12 29.91
CA ASP A 185 20.48 3.51 30.72
C ASP A 185 21.63 4.47 31.07
N SER A 186 21.57 5.74 30.66
CA SER A 186 22.66 6.68 30.93
C SER A 186 22.18 8.12 31.02
N HIS A 187 21.48 8.47 32.11
CA HIS A 187 21.52 9.82 32.70
C HIS A 187 20.99 9.79 34.14
N ALA A 188 21.76 9.17 35.04
CA ALA A 188 21.77 9.61 36.43
C ALA A 188 22.52 10.95 36.47
N ASN A 189 21.78 12.05 36.38
CA ASN A 189 21.93 13.29 37.17
C ASN A 189 21.37 14.51 36.42
N ALA A 190 20.52 15.24 37.13
CA ALA A 190 19.93 16.54 36.84
C ALA A 190 18.76 16.60 35.84
N ALA A 191 17.56 16.19 36.29
CA ALA A 191 16.29 16.77 35.84
C ALA A 191 15.19 16.55 36.90
N THR A 192 15.22 17.36 37.97
CA THR A 192 14.15 17.45 38.96
C THR A 192 12.99 18.25 38.36
N THR A 193 12.16 17.64 37.50
CA THR A 193 10.78 18.11 37.24
C THR A 193 9.89 17.15 36.44
N GLU A 194 10.43 16.20 35.68
CA GLU A 194 9.60 15.32 34.81
C GLU A 194 9.23 13.96 35.43
N THR A 195 9.90 13.54 36.50
CA THR A 195 9.61 12.28 37.22
C THR A 195 8.26 12.29 37.95
N GLY A 196 7.73 13.47 38.29
CA GLY A 196 6.41 13.60 38.91
C GLY A 196 5.27 13.25 37.94
N SER A 197 5.40 13.64 36.67
CA SER A 197 4.38 13.40 35.64
C SER A 197 4.35 11.94 35.20
N LEU A 198 5.52 11.29 35.12
CA LEU A 198 5.65 9.89 34.70
C LEU A 198 5.18 8.92 35.79
N THR A 199 5.55 9.17 37.06
CA THR A 199 5.03 8.38 38.20
C THR A 199 3.52 8.57 38.40
N GLN A 200 2.97 9.74 38.04
CA GLN A 200 1.52 9.98 38.05
C GLN A 200 0.80 9.26 36.91
N LEU A 201 1.42 9.17 35.72
CA LEU A 201 0.89 8.40 34.59
C LEU A 201 0.94 6.89 34.87
N GLU A 202 2.01 6.38 35.47
CA GLU A 202 2.11 4.97 35.87
C GLU A 202 1.08 4.60 36.94
N LYS A 203 0.85 5.48 37.92
CA LYS A 203 -0.24 5.30 38.91
C LYS A 203 -1.61 5.27 38.25
N LYS A 204 -1.87 6.17 37.29
CA LYS A 204 -3.14 6.21 36.55
C LYS A 204 -3.32 4.95 35.68
N LEU A 205 -2.25 4.47 35.05
CA LEU A 205 -2.27 3.27 34.24
C LEU A 205 -2.58 2.03 35.09
N LYS A 206 -1.90 1.87 36.24
CA LYS A 206 -2.19 0.77 37.18
C LYS A 206 -3.63 0.82 37.72
N ALA A 207 -4.15 2.02 38.03
CA ALA A 207 -5.52 2.18 38.47
C ALA A 207 -6.55 1.83 37.37
N LEU A 208 -6.24 2.13 36.10
CA LEU A 208 -7.06 1.74 34.95
C LEU A 208 -7.03 0.23 34.71
N THR A 209 -5.87 -0.42 34.81
CA THR A 209 -5.73 -1.88 34.69
C THR A 209 -6.58 -2.60 35.75
N LEU A 210 -6.48 -2.19 37.00
CA LEU A 210 -7.30 -2.75 38.10
C LEU A 210 -8.81 -2.61 37.84
N LYS A 211 -9.22 -1.46 37.28
CA LYS A 211 -10.64 -1.19 36.99
C LYS A 211 -11.17 -1.99 35.80
N VAL A 212 -10.31 -2.34 34.85
CA VAL A 212 -10.65 -3.24 33.74
C VAL A 212 -10.80 -4.67 34.27
N ASP A 213 -9.92 -5.12 35.17
CA ASP A 213 -10.02 -6.45 35.79
C ASP A 213 -11.28 -6.58 36.67
N ASP A 214 -11.64 -5.56 37.44
CA ASP A 214 -12.89 -5.52 38.21
C ASP A 214 -14.13 -5.59 37.29
N LEU A 215 -14.11 -4.94 36.13
CA LEU A 215 -15.20 -4.97 35.14
C LEU A 215 -15.28 -6.30 34.39
N LEU A 216 -14.15 -7.00 34.22
CA LEU A 216 -14.12 -8.36 33.67
C LEU A 216 -14.65 -9.37 34.69
N GLN A 217 -14.31 -9.23 35.97
CA GLN A 217 -14.84 -10.09 37.04
C GLN A 217 -16.33 -9.82 37.33
N ALA A 218 -16.81 -8.58 37.18
CA ALA A 218 -18.23 -8.24 37.37
C ALA A 218 -19.15 -8.80 36.25
N LYS A 219 -18.60 -9.19 35.10
CA LYS A 219 -19.36 -9.81 34.00
C LYS A 219 -19.57 -11.33 34.16
N ASP A 220 -18.86 -11.97 35.10
CA ASP A 220 -18.93 -13.42 35.34
C ASP A 220 -19.83 -13.83 36.52
N VAL A 221 -20.79 -12.99 36.93
CA VAL A 221 -21.82 -13.40 37.92
C VAL A 221 -22.99 -14.10 37.21
N PRO A 222 -23.26 -15.39 37.48
CA PRO A 222 -24.41 -16.08 36.89
C PRO A 222 -25.73 -15.57 37.47
N ARG A 223 -26.68 -15.26 36.60
CA ARG A 223 -28.12 -15.04 36.89
C ARG A 223 -28.64 -16.15 37.83
N ARG A 224 -28.92 -15.82 39.09
CA ARG A 224 -29.75 -16.68 39.94
C ARG A 224 -31.19 -16.68 39.43
N GLN A 225 -31.70 -17.89 39.30
CA GLN A 225 -32.98 -18.26 38.70
C GLN A 225 -34.17 -17.57 39.36
N ALA A 226 -35.14 -17.20 38.53
CA ALA A 226 -36.47 -16.78 38.94
C ALA A 226 -37.19 -17.95 39.64
N LYS A 227 -37.65 -17.73 40.88
CA LYS A 227 -38.68 -18.55 41.52
C LYS A 227 -40.03 -18.11 40.97
N VAL A 228 -40.69 -18.98 40.22
CA VAL A 228 -42.11 -18.88 39.89
C VAL A 228 -42.90 -19.44 41.07
N GLY A 229 -43.61 -18.56 41.79
CA GLY A 229 -44.87 -18.86 42.47
C GLY A 229 -45.88 -17.90 41.86
N THR A 230 -47.11 -18.27 41.53
CA THR A 230 -48.05 -19.21 42.16
C THR A 230 -49.00 -19.71 41.07
#